data_AF-W1YC05-F1
#
_entry.id   AF-W1YC05-F1
#
_cell.length_a   1.000
_cell.length_b   1.000
_cell.length_c   1.000
_cell.angle_alpha   90.00
_cell.angle_beta   90.00
_cell.angle_gamma   90.00
#
_symmetry.space_group_name_H-M   'P 1'
#
loop_
_entity.id
_entity.type
_entity.pdbx_description
1 polymer ?
#
loop_
_entity_poly.entity_id
_entity_poly.type
_entity_poly.pdbx_seq_one_letter_code
_entity_poly.pdbx_strand_id
1 'polypeptide(L)'
;VGMAFEKPKKQNMPTLRPEELPKLMRSLVMSNLSVPTRCLIEWQLLTIVRPSEASGTQWSEIDFEAKLWTIPAERMKAKREHIVPLSPQALEVLEVMKPISAHRVHVFPSRNDPKQPMNSQ
;
A
#
# COMPACT_ATOMS: atom_id res chain seq x y z
N VAL A 1 -15.85 -32.17 -7.12
CA VAL A 1 -15.56 -31.56 -5.80
C VAL A 1 -15.95 -30.08 -5.81
N GLY A 2 -17.23 -29.76 -6.05
CA GLY A 2 -17.68 -28.36 -6.25
C GLY A 2 -19.07 -28.05 -5.71
N MET A 3 -19.66 -28.98 -4.95
CA MET A 3 -21.01 -28.85 -4.37
C MET A 3 -20.99 -28.76 -2.83
N ALA A 4 -19.80 -28.66 -2.21
CA ALA A 4 -19.67 -28.71 -0.75
C ALA A 4 -19.89 -27.35 -0.06
N PHE A 5 -19.91 -26.24 -0.82
CA PHE A 5 -20.07 -24.90 -0.28
C PHE A 5 -21.11 -24.12 -1.07
N GLU A 6 -22.09 -23.54 -0.38
CA GLU A 6 -22.98 -22.55 -0.99
C GLU A 6 -22.14 -21.38 -1.50
N LYS A 7 -22.40 -20.95 -2.75
CA LYS A 7 -21.75 -19.75 -3.28
C LYS A 7 -22.15 -18.56 -2.40
N PRO A 8 -21.20 -17.82 -1.82
CA PRO A 8 -21.50 -16.64 -1.03
C PRO A 8 -22.36 -15.67 -1.86
N LYS A 9 -23.45 -15.16 -1.27
CA LYS A 9 -24.27 -14.14 -1.92
C LYS A 9 -23.39 -12.91 -2.17
N LYS A 10 -23.31 -12.48 -3.42
CA LYS A 10 -22.57 -11.29 -3.81
C LYS A 10 -23.24 -10.06 -3.19
N GLN A 11 -22.56 -9.44 -2.23
CA GLN A 11 -22.96 -8.16 -1.64
C GLN A 11 -21.98 -7.07 -2.07
N ASN A 12 -22.46 -5.84 -2.17
CA ASN A 12 -21.60 -4.68 -2.44
C ASN A 12 -20.81 -4.34 -1.16
N MET A 13 -19.51 -4.11 -1.29
CA MET A 13 -18.69 -3.61 -0.19
C MET A 13 -18.95 -2.11 -0.04
N PRO A 14 -19.43 -1.62 1.13
CA PRO A 14 -19.67 -0.20 1.33
C PRO A 14 -18.35 0.58 1.27
N THR A 15 -18.35 1.70 0.56
CA THR A 15 -17.21 2.62 0.52
C THR A 15 -17.27 3.59 1.70
N LEU A 16 -16.11 4.01 2.20
CA LEU A 16 -16.02 5.07 3.20
C LEU A 16 -16.56 6.39 2.62
N ARG A 17 -17.47 7.05 3.34
CA ARG A 17 -17.94 8.37 2.91
C ARG A 17 -16.86 9.43 3.22
N PRO A 18 -16.76 10.52 2.43
CA PRO A 18 -15.74 11.56 2.66
C PRO A 18 -15.73 12.11 4.10
N GLU A 19 -16.90 12.27 4.72
CA GLU A 19 -17.06 12.74 6.10
C GLU A 19 -16.52 11.77 7.16
N GLU A 20 -16.32 10.50 6.81
CA GLU A 20 -15.79 9.46 7.71
C GLU A 20 -14.25 9.37 7.63
N LEU A 21 -13.64 9.95 6.60
CA LEU A 21 -12.18 9.94 6.43
C LEU A 21 -11.43 10.59 7.60
N PRO A 22 -11.84 11.75 8.15
CA PRO A 22 -11.17 12.34 9.32
C PRO A 22 -11.23 11.45 10.57
N LYS A 23 -12.26 10.62 10.69
CA LYS A 23 -12.39 9.65 11.79
C LYS A 23 -11.41 8.49 11.57
N LEU A 24 -11.33 7.96 10.35
CA LEU A 24 -10.35 6.93 9.99
C LEU A 24 -8.92 7.38 10.26
N MET A 25 -8.54 8.57 9.78
CA MET A 25 -7.19 9.11 9.98
C MET A 25 -6.84 9.25 11.46
N ARG A 26 -7.78 9.73 12.29
CA ARG A 26 -7.60 9.80 13.75
C ARG A 26 -7.42 8.42 14.38
N SER A 27 -8.22 7.44 13.97
CA SER A 27 -8.09 6.07 14.46
C SER A 27 -6.76 5.43 14.08
N LEU A 28 -6.22 5.68 12.88
CA LEU A 28 -4.91 5.19 12.46
C LEU A 28 -3.79 5.78 13.32
N VAL A 29 -3.81 7.09 13.55
CA VAL A 29 -2.80 7.78 14.37
C VAL A 29 -2.82 7.30 15.82
N MET A 30 -4.01 7.04 16.39
CA MET A 30 -4.17 6.60 17.78
C MET A 30 -4.04 5.09 17.99
N SER A 31 -3.91 4.31 16.92
CA SER A 31 -3.80 2.85 16.99
C SER A 31 -2.44 2.40 17.51
N ASN A 32 -2.36 1.17 18.02
CA ASN A 32 -1.11 0.50 18.38
C ASN A 32 -0.47 -0.25 17.18
N LEU A 33 -0.80 0.13 15.95
CA LEU A 33 -0.23 -0.46 14.75
C LEU A 33 1.28 -0.22 14.70
N SER A 34 1.99 -1.16 14.09
CA SER A 34 3.41 -0.96 13.79
C SER A 34 3.56 0.21 12.81
N VAL A 35 4.66 0.96 12.93
CA VAL A 35 4.94 2.09 12.02
C VAL A 35 4.86 1.67 10.55
N PRO A 36 5.47 0.55 10.10
CA PRO A 36 5.34 0.10 8.70
C PRO A 36 3.90 -0.16 8.26
N THR A 37 3.06 -0.73 9.14
CA THR A 37 1.65 -1.00 8.83
C THR A 37 0.86 0.29 8.67
N ARG A 38 1.06 1.26 9.57
CA ARG A 38 0.42 2.58 9.46
C ARG A 38 0.84 3.29 8.17
N CYS A 39 2.14 3.30 7.88
CA CYS A 39 2.70 3.89 6.67
C CYS A 39 2.16 3.22 5.39
N LEU A 40 1.98 1.90 5.37
CA LEU A 40 1.38 1.22 4.21
C LEU A 40 -0.09 1.64 3.99
N ILE A 41 -0.87 1.77 5.06
CA ILE A 41 -2.27 2.22 4.96
C ILE A 41 -2.33 3.66 4.43
N GLU A 42 -1.50 4.56 4.97
CA GLU A 42 -1.40 5.95 4.51
C GLU A 42 -0.94 6.02 3.05
N TRP A 43 0.08 5.24 2.67
CA TRP A 43 0.56 5.12 1.30
C TRP A 43 -0.55 4.71 0.34
N GLN A 44 -1.34 3.69 0.70
CA GLN A 44 -2.45 3.22 -0.12
C GLN A 44 -3.56 4.29 -0.23
N LEU A 45 -3.84 5.05 0.83
CA LEU A 45 -4.82 6.14 0.79
C LEU A 45 -4.35 7.33 -0.06
N LEU A 46 -3.04 7.61 -0.08
CA LEU A 46 -2.47 8.73 -0.82
C LEU A 46 -2.31 8.44 -2.32
N THR A 47 -2.06 7.18 -2.67
CA THR A 47 -1.78 6.74 -4.05
C THR A 47 -3.00 6.09 -4.73
N ILE A 48 -3.97 5.58 -3.95
CA ILE A 48 -5.21 4.94 -4.42
C ILE A 48 -4.95 3.71 -5.34
N VAL A 49 -3.74 3.14 -5.28
CA VAL A 49 -3.40 1.90 -5.98
C VAL A 49 -4.01 0.69 -5.28
N ARG A 50 -3.97 -0.48 -5.93
CA ARG A 50 -4.47 -1.72 -5.32
C ARG A 50 -3.60 -2.13 -4.13
N PRO A 51 -4.17 -2.82 -3.12
CA PRO A 51 -3.39 -3.30 -1.97
C PRO A 51 -2.15 -4.12 -2.34
N SER A 52 -2.23 -4.97 -3.37
CA SER A 52 -1.10 -5.77 -3.86
C SER A 52 -0.01 -4.95 -4.54
N GLU A 53 -0.38 -3.81 -5.14
CA GLU A 53 0.56 -2.86 -5.75
C GLU A 53 1.28 -2.07 -4.64
N ALA A 54 0.52 -1.52 -3.68
CA ALA A 54 1.02 -0.77 -2.52
C ALA A 54 1.95 -1.58 -1.62
N SER A 55 1.52 -2.77 -1.19
CA SER A 55 2.32 -3.63 -0.30
C SER A 55 3.66 -4.05 -0.93
N GLY A 56 3.69 -4.22 -2.24
CA GLY A 56 4.89 -4.61 -2.98
C GLY A 56 5.75 -3.46 -3.47
N THR A 57 5.47 -2.19 -3.12
CA THR A 57 6.31 -1.06 -3.55
C THR A 57 7.79 -1.32 -3.24
N GLN A 58 8.64 -1.16 -4.25
CA GLN A 58 10.09 -1.32 -4.10
C GLN A 58 10.79 0.03 -4.12
N TRP A 59 11.91 0.16 -3.40
CA TRP A 59 12.68 1.41 -3.39
C TRP A 59 13.20 1.81 -4.77
N SER A 60 13.53 0.84 -5.62
CA SER A 60 13.97 1.07 -7.00
C SER A 60 12.88 1.60 -7.93
N GLU A 61 11.61 1.58 -7.51
CA GLU A 61 10.49 2.09 -8.29
C GLU A 61 10.22 3.58 -8.01
N ILE A 62 10.89 4.17 -7.01
CA ILE A 62 10.68 5.55 -6.57
C ILE A 62 11.75 6.46 -7.16
N ASP A 63 11.30 7.47 -7.90
CA ASP A 63 12.09 8.63 -8.28
C ASP A 63 11.74 9.81 -7.35
N PHE A 64 12.66 10.13 -6.42
CA PHE A 64 12.47 11.22 -5.46
C PHE A 64 12.60 12.60 -6.09
N GLU A 65 13.38 12.74 -7.17
CA GLU A 65 13.61 14.01 -7.85
C GLU A 65 12.40 14.37 -8.72
N ALA A 66 11.93 13.42 -9.53
CA ALA A 66 10.74 13.58 -10.35
C ALA A 66 9.43 13.45 -9.52
N LYS A 67 9.53 12.93 -8.29
CA LYS A 67 8.39 12.64 -7.39
C LYS A 67 7.41 11.67 -8.05
N LEU A 68 7.94 10.60 -8.62
CA LEU A 68 7.18 9.56 -9.31
C LEU A 68 7.41 8.21 -8.68
N TRP A 69 6.35 7.40 -8.64
CA TRP A 69 6.44 5.96 -8.40
C TRP A 69 6.00 5.22 -9.66
N THR A 70 6.90 4.43 -10.24
CA THR A 70 6.64 3.68 -11.47
C THR A 70 6.54 2.19 -11.17
N ILE A 71 5.33 1.64 -11.28
CA ILE A 71 5.09 0.21 -11.11
C ILE A 71 5.34 -0.48 -12.46
N PRO A 72 6.27 -1.45 -12.53
CA PRO A 72 6.68 -2.07 -13.78
C PRO A 72 5.59 -2.98 -14.35
N ALA A 73 5.56 -3.09 -15.68
CA ALA A 73 4.52 -3.81 -16.42
C ALA A 73 4.40 -5.29 -16.01
N GLU A 74 5.50 -5.91 -15.60
CA GLU A 74 5.59 -7.30 -15.13
C GLU A 74 4.73 -7.55 -13.89
N ARG A 75 4.53 -6.52 -13.06
CA ARG A 75 3.69 -6.59 -11.85
C ARG A 75 2.23 -6.21 -12.13
N MET A 76 1.92 -5.71 -13.32
CA MET A 76 0.61 -5.16 -13.67
C MET A 76 -0.21 -6.17 -14.48
N LYS A 77 -1.48 -6.36 -14.09
CA LYS A 77 -2.43 -7.23 -14.80
C LYS A 77 -2.60 -6.87 -16.29
N ALA A 78 -2.49 -5.60 -16.62
CA ALA A 78 -2.66 -5.08 -17.98
C ALA A 78 -1.36 -5.04 -18.80
N LYS A 79 -0.23 -5.55 -18.27
CA LYS A 79 1.10 -5.53 -18.91
C LYS A 79 1.53 -4.13 -19.41
N ARG A 80 1.13 -3.09 -18.68
CA ARG A 80 1.50 -1.70 -18.92
C ARG A 80 1.98 -1.11 -17.62
N GLU A 81 3.04 -0.32 -17.69
CA GLU A 81 3.54 0.44 -16.54
C GLU A 81 2.45 1.36 -15.98
N HIS A 82 2.47 1.52 -14.66
CA HIS A 82 1.61 2.46 -13.97
C HIS A 82 2.47 3.49 -13.24
N ILE A 83 2.35 4.75 -13.66
CA ILE A 83 3.09 5.87 -13.08
C ILE A 83 2.15 6.63 -12.15
N VAL A 84 2.56 6.77 -10.90
CA VAL A 84 1.83 7.45 -9.83
C VAL A 84 2.61 8.69 -9.40
N PRO A 85 2.07 9.91 -9.59
CA PRO A 85 2.66 11.12 -9.03
C PRO A 85 2.59 11.11 -7.50
N LEU A 86 3.69 11.47 -6.84
CA LEU A 86 3.79 11.47 -5.38
C LEU A 86 3.51 12.87 -4.82
N SER A 87 2.51 12.95 -3.94
CA SER A 87 2.24 14.14 -3.16
C SER A 87 3.33 14.35 -2.09
N PRO A 88 3.46 15.57 -1.53
CA PRO A 88 4.36 15.80 -0.39
C PRO A 88 4.14 14.82 0.77
N GLN A 89 2.87 14.51 1.08
CA GLN A 89 2.52 13.56 2.14
C GLN A 89 2.96 12.14 1.80
N ALA A 90 2.92 11.73 0.53
CA ALA A 90 3.40 10.41 0.12
C ALA A 90 4.92 10.32 0.27
N LEU A 91 5.65 11.39 -0.04
CA LEU A 91 7.09 11.47 0.18
C LEU A 91 7.44 11.41 1.68
N GLU A 92 6.67 12.07 2.55
CA GLU A 92 6.86 11.99 4.00
C GLU A 92 6.74 10.54 4.52
N VAL A 93 5.79 9.76 3.99
CA VAL A 93 5.68 8.32 4.31
C VAL A 93 6.96 7.58 3.95
N LEU A 94 7.55 7.88 2.79
CA LEU A 94 8.81 7.28 2.37
C LEU A 94 9.98 7.71 3.27
N GLU A 95 10.07 8.98 3.67
CA GLU A 95 11.09 9.44 4.61
C GLU A 95 11.01 8.72 5.97
N VAL A 96 9.80 8.47 6.48
CA VAL A 96 9.59 7.67 7.70
C VAL A 96 10.05 6.22 7.50
N MET A 97 9.84 5.65 6.31
CA MET A 97 10.22 4.26 6.01
C MET A 97 11.70 4.06 5.67
N LYS A 98 12.42 5.11 5.25
CA LYS A 98 13.86 5.05 4.90
C LYS A 98 14.71 4.41 6.00
N PRO A 99 14.71 4.88 7.26
CA PRO A 99 15.53 4.28 8.32
C PRO A 99 15.13 2.83 8.64
N ILE A 100 13.91 2.42 8.31
CA ILE A 100 13.37 1.08 8.61
C ILE A 100 13.76 0.05 7.53
N SER A 101 13.75 0.47 6.26
CA SER A 101 13.76 -0.48 5.14
C SER A 101 14.52 -0.05 3.90
N ALA A 102 15.16 1.13 3.84
CA ALA A 102 15.91 1.55 2.65
C ALA A 102 17.06 0.60 2.26
N HIS A 103 17.54 -0.21 3.22
CA HIS A 103 18.53 -1.27 2.99
C HIS A 103 17.91 -2.59 2.47
N ARG A 104 16.62 -2.59 2.10
CA ARG A 104 15.84 -3.74 1.63
C ARG A 104 15.29 -3.45 0.24
N VAL A 105 14.68 -4.46 -0.39
CA VAL A 105 14.00 -4.31 -1.67
C VAL A 105 12.68 -3.56 -1.51
N HIS A 106 11.83 -4.01 -0.59
CA HIS A 106 10.49 -3.47 -0.38
C HIS A 106 10.49 -2.30 0.60
N VAL A 107 9.71 -1.26 0.28
CA VAL A 107 9.42 -0.13 1.18
C VAL A 107 8.65 -0.62 2.40
N PHE A 108 7.70 -1.55 2.21
CA PHE A 108 6.87 -2.11 3.29
C PHE A 108 7.19 -3.60 3.46
N PRO A 109 8.22 -3.97 4.24
CA PRO A 109 8.58 -5.37 4.43
C PRO A 109 7.59 -6.13 5.32
N SER A 110 7.48 -7.44 5.12
CA SER A 110 6.74 -8.32 6.03
C SER A 110 7.42 -8.38 7.40
N ARG A 111 6.59 -8.45 8.45
CA ARG A 111 7.04 -8.62 9.83
C ARG A 111 7.70 -9.98 10.07
N ASN A 112 7.26 -11.02 9.37
CA ASN A 112 7.74 -12.40 9.57
C ASN A 112 8.97 -12.72 8.72
N ASP A 113 8.98 -12.28 7.46
CA ASP A 113 10.14 -12.40 6.56
C ASP A 113 10.41 -11.03 5.90
N PRO A 114 11.40 -10.27 6.38
CA PRO A 114 11.71 -8.95 5.84
C PRO A 114 12.21 -8.91 4.38
N LYS A 115 12.41 -10.07 3.73
CA LYS A 115 12.68 -10.16 2.30
C LYS A 115 11.41 -10.11 1.46
N GLN A 116 10.27 -10.49 2.05
CA GLN A 116 8.97 -10.46 1.41
C GLN A 116 8.26 -9.12 1.64
N PRO A 117 7.36 -8.70 0.74
CA PRO A 117 6.50 -7.55 1.00
C PRO A 117 5.53 -7.85 2.15
N MET A 118 4.99 -6.80 2.76
CA MET A 118 3.90 -6.93 3.73
C MET A 118 2.69 -7.62 3.08
N ASN A 119 1.85 -8.27 3.88
CA ASN A 119 0.59 -8.82 3.36
C ASN A 119 -0.27 -7.68 2.77
N SER A 120 -0.93 -7.98 1.65
CA SER A 120 -1.82 -7.08 0.93
C SER A 120 -3.28 -7.16 1.40
N GLN A 121 -3.58 -8.00 2.39
CA GLN A 121 -4.89 -8.22 3.01
C GLN A 121 -4.82 -7.97 4.51
#